data_AF-U1PJ53-F1
#
_entry.id   AF-U1PJ53-F1
#
_cell.length_a   1.000
_cell.length_b   1.000
_cell.length_c   1.000
_cell.angle_alpha   90.00
_cell.angle_beta   90.00
_cell.angle_gamma   90.00
#
_symmetry.space_group_name_H-M   'P 1'
#
loop_
_entity.id
_entity.type
_entity.pdbx_description
1 polymer ?
#
loop_
_entity_poly.entity_id
_entity_poly.type
_entity_poly.pdbx_seq_one_letter_code
_entity_poly.pdbx_strand_id
1 'polypeptide(L)' 'MFQRTSEESGVKITPQLLRRWFASEMATLGIDSSYIDAFAGRVPESVLEKHYLDYSPRKLKQIYDDAGLTVLD' A
#
# COMPACT_ATOMS: atom_id res chain seq x y z
N MET A 1 10.94 16.13 -8.43
CA MET A 1 10.77 14.74 -8.89
C MET A 1 9.37 14.54 -9.45
N PHE A 2 8.31 14.52 -8.64
CA PHE A 2 6.94 14.29 -9.10
C PHE A 2 6.43 15.28 -10.15
N GLN A 3 6.84 16.55 -10.09
CA GLN A 3 6.44 17.56 -11.08
C GLN A 3 6.96 17.23 -12.48
N ARG A 4 8.24 16.85 -12.60
CA ARG A 4 8.83 16.41 -13.88
C ARG A 4 8.15 15.16 -14.42
N THR A 5 7.96 14.15 -13.58
CA THR A 5 7.25 12.93 -13.99
C THR A 5 5.79 13.22 -14.36
N SER A 6 5.15 14.22 -13.74
CA SER A 6 3.80 14.65 -14.10
C SER A 6 3.76 15.30 -15.49
N GLU A 7 4.76 16.15 -15.78
CA GLU A 7 4.90 16.81 -17.08
C GLU A 7 5.21 15.80 -18.19
N GLU A 8 6.09 14.83 -17.92
CA GLU A 8 6.47 13.76 -18.85
C GLU A 8 5.32 12.77 -19.12
N SER A 9 4.53 12.43 -18.10
CA SER A 9 3.41 11.48 -18.23
C SER A 9 2.09 12.13 -18.67
N GLY A 10 1.99 13.46 -18.61
CA GLY A 10 0.72 14.18 -18.79
C GLY A 10 -0.30 13.96 -17.66
N VAL A 11 0.06 13.21 -16.62
CA VAL A 11 -0.80 12.94 -15.46
C VAL A 11 -0.29 13.75 -14.28
N LYS A 12 -1.19 14.39 -13.53
CA LYS A 12 -0.80 15.08 -12.29
C LYS A 12 -0.43 14.07 -11.21
N ILE A 13 0.83 13.67 -11.16
CA ILE A 13 1.38 12.75 -10.15
C ILE A 13 1.54 13.50 -8.85
N THR A 14 0.74 13.12 -7.86
CA THR A 14 0.84 13.59 -6.48
C THR A 14 1.05 12.41 -5.54
N PRO A 15 1.67 12.62 -4.37
CA PRO A 15 1.76 11.56 -3.36
C PRO A 15 0.40 10.98 -2.96
N GLN A 16 -0.66 11.79 -2.99
CA GLN A 16 -2.02 11.33 -2.72
C GLN A 16 -2.55 10.41 -3.83
N LEU A 17 -2.26 10.73 -5.09
CA LEU A 17 -2.65 9.88 -6.23
C LEU A 17 -1.93 8.52 -6.14
N LEU A 18 -0.63 8.53 -5.88
CA LEU A 18 0.16 7.30 -5.75
C LEU A 18 -0.32 6.43 -4.59
N ARG A 19 -0.64 7.03 -3.43
CA ARG A 19 -1.20 6.29 -2.29
C ARG A 19 -2.55 5.66 -2.61
N ARG A 20 -3.42 6.38 -3.34
CA ARG A 20 -4.71 5.85 -3.78
C ARG A 20 -4.53 4.69 -4.75
N TRP A 21 -3.67 4.86 -5.75
CA TRP A 21 -3.36 3.81 -6.71
C TRP A 21 -2.83 2.56 -6.01
N PHE A 22 -1.87 2.71 -5.11
CA PHE A 22 -1.32 1.59 -4.32
C PHE A 22 -2.43 0.83 -3.56
N ALA A 23 -3.32 1.54 -2.86
CA ALA A 23 -4.42 0.91 -2.14
C ALA A 23 -5.39 0.18 -3.07
N SER A 24 -5.73 0.77 -4.22
CA SER A 24 -6.61 0.15 -5.22
C SER A 24 -5.99 -1.09 -5.86
N GLU A 25 -4.69 -1.07 -6.13
CA GLU A 25 -3.97 -2.22 -6.69
C GLU A 25 -3.94 -3.38 -5.69
N MET A 26 -3.56 -3.11 -4.45
CA MET A 26 -3.52 -4.13 -3.39
C MET A 26 -4.91 -4.74 -3.13
N ALA A 27 -5.97 -3.93 -3.17
CA ALA A 27 -7.34 -4.44 -3.05
C ALA A 27 -7.73 -5.32 -4.24
N THR A 28 -7.31 -4.96 -5.46
CA THR A 28 -7.55 -5.75 -6.68
C THR A 28 -6.82 -7.10 -6.63
N LEU A 29 -5.64 -7.14 -5.99
CA LEU A 29 -4.87 -8.36 -5.72
C LEU A 29 -5.43 -9.20 -4.57
N GLY A 30 -6.55 -8.78 -3.97
CA GLY A 30 -7.23 -9.52 -2.90
C GLY A 30 -6.59 -9.36 -1.53
N ILE A 31 -5.73 -8.36 -1.33
CA ILE A 31 -5.15 -8.06 -0.02
C ILE A 31 -6.21 -7.40 0.86
N ASP A 32 -6.29 -7.87 2.11
CA ASP A 32 -7.23 -7.33 3.09
C ASP A 32 -6.99 -5.84 3.36
N SER A 33 -8.09 -5.08 3.48
CA SER A 33 -8.06 -3.65 3.80
C SER A 33 -7.24 -3.33 5.05
N SER A 34 -7.24 -4.20 6.07
CA SER A 34 -6.49 -3.98 7.30
C SER A 34 -4.97 -4.01 7.06
N TYR A 35 -4.49 -4.82 6.11
CA TYR A 35 -3.08 -4.82 5.71
C TYR A 35 -2.74 -3.62 4.82
N ILE A 36 -3.64 -3.23 3.92
CA ILE A 36 -3.50 -2.01 3.09
C ILE A 36 -3.40 -0.77 3.99
N ASP A 37 -4.20 -0.72 5.04
CA ASP A 37 -4.21 0.34 6.03
C ASP A 37 -2.92 0.35 6.85
N ALA A 38 -2.43 -0.82 7.26
CA ALA A 38 -1.13 -0.96 7.92
C ALA A 38 0.03 -0.46 7.03
N PHE A 39 0.04 -0.80 5.74
CA PHE A 39 1.02 -0.27 4.78
C PHE A 39 0.95 1.26 4.64
N ALA A 40 -0.25 1.83 4.76
CA ALA A 40 -0.46 3.27 4.74
C ALA A 40 -0.15 3.96 6.09
N GLY A 41 0.31 3.22 7.10
CA GLY A 41 0.59 3.71 8.45
C GLY A 41 -0.65 4.00 9.28
N ARG A 42 -1.82 3.49 8.87
CA ARG A 42 -3.06 3.56 9.65
C ARG A 42 -3.06 2.42 10.65
N VAL A 43 -3.24 2.77 11.91
CA VAL A 43 -3.25 1.82 13.03
C VAL A 43 -4.59 1.08 13.04
N PRO A 44 -4.62 -0.22 13.35
CA PRO A 44 -5.88 -0.95 13.40
C PRO A 44 -6.84 -0.34 14.42
N GLU A 45 -8.06 -0.07 14.00
CA GLU A 45 -9.06 0.60 14.83
C GLU A 45 -9.67 -0.37 15.84
N SER A 46 -9.79 -1.65 15.48
CA SER A 46 -10.48 -2.65 16.29
C SER A 46 -9.56 -3.48 17.18
N VAL A 47 -10.11 -3.97 18.30
CA VAL A 47 -9.46 -4.93 19.19
C VAL A 47 -9.18 -6.26 18.47
N LEU A 48 -10.08 -6.68 17.58
CA LEU A 48 -9.93 -7.89 16.77
C LEU A 48 -8.69 -7.82 15.88
N GLU A 49 -8.54 -6.75 15.11
CA GLU A 49 -7.38 -6.60 14.23
C GLU A 49 -6.06 -6.64 15.02
N LYS A 50 -6.01 -5.99 16.20
CA LYS A 50 -4.82 -6.00 17.06
C LYS A 50 -4.43 -7.39 17.60
N HIS A 51 -5.40 -8.28 17.76
CA HIS A 51 -5.18 -9.61 18.35
C HIS A 51 -5.16 -10.76 17.34
N TYR A 52 -5.77 -10.58 16.18
CA TYR A 52 -5.95 -11.65 15.19
C TYR A 52 -5.15 -11.42 13.90
N LEU A 53 -4.69 -10.21 13.61
CA LEU A 53 -3.86 -9.91 12.45
C LEU A 53 -2.41 -9.68 12.86
N ASP A 54 -1.51 -10.41 12.20
CA ASP A 54 -0.07 -10.25 12.38
C ASP A 54 0.44 -9.11 11.49
N TYR A 55 0.69 -7.96 12.12
CA TYR A 55 1.30 -6.79 11.49
C TYR A 55 2.83 -6.73 11.63
N SER A 56 3.47 -7.85 11.97
CA SER A 56 4.92 -7.89 12.05
C SER A 56 5.55 -7.51 10.70
N PRO A 57 6.70 -6.81 10.69
CA PRO A 57 7.39 -6.45 9.45
C PRO A 57 7.63 -7.64 8.53
N ARG A 58 7.85 -8.83 9.10
CA ARG A 58 8.04 -10.08 8.35
C ARG A 58 6.77 -10.47 7.59
N LYS A 59 5.59 -10.44 8.23
CA LYS A 59 4.33 -10.79 7.59
C LYS A 59 3.92 -9.76 6.55
N LEU A 60 4.09 -8.48 6.85
CA LEU A 60 3.85 -7.39 5.89
C LEU A 60 4.75 -7.50 4.67
N LYS A 61 6.04 -7.81 4.85
CA LYS A 61 6.95 -8.06 3.73
C LYS A 61 6.49 -9.25 2.89
N GLN A 62 6.12 -10.36 3.53
CA GLN A 62 5.61 -11.54 2.80
C GLN A 62 4.38 -11.18 1.95
N ILE A 63 3.40 -10.48 2.53
CA ILE A 63 2.19 -10.05 1.81
C ILE A 63 2.56 -9.14 0.62
N TYR A 64 3.52 -8.24 0.80
CA TYR A 64 3.97 -7.36 -0.26
C TYR A 64 4.70 -8.12 -1.38
N ASP A 65 5.57 -9.07 -1.01
CA ASP A 65 6.28 -9.93 -1.97
C ASP A 65 5.27 -10.82 -2.75
N ASP A 66 4.28 -11.40 -2.06
CA ASP A 66 3.24 -12.24 -2.65
C ASP A 66 2.31 -11.45 -3.58
N ALA A 67 2.10 -10.15 -3.31
CA ALA A 67 1.37 -9.24 -4.19
C ALA A 67 2.12 -8.96 -5.51
N GLY A 68 3.41 -9.32 -5.62
CA GLY A 68 4.18 -9.19 -6.85
C GLY A 68 4.53 -7.75 -7.23
N LEU A 69 4.39 -6.80 -6.30
CA LEU A 69 4.78 -5.41 -6.52
C LEU A 69 6.30 -5.29 -6.48
N THR A 70 6.89 -4.76 -7.57
CA THR A 70 8.33 -4.55 -7.67
C THR A 70 8.70 -3.18 -7.11
N VAL A 71 9.61 -3.14 -6.14
CA VAL A 71 10.25 -1.90 -5.69
C VAL A 71 11.28 -1.50 -6.74
N LEU A 72 11.15 -0.30 -7.29
CA LEU A 72 12.07 0.25 -8.27
C LEU A 72 13.22 0.95 -7.54
N ASP A 73 14.46 0.69 -7.96
CA ASP A 73 15.70 1.35 -7.50
C ASP A 73 15.88 2.76 -8.10
#